data_AF-A0A7W0XHM5-F1
#
_entry.id   AF-A0A7W0XHM5-F1
#
_cell.length_a   1.000
_cell.length_b   1.000
_cell.length_c   1.000
_cell.angle_alpha   90.00
_cell.angle_beta   90.00
_cell.angle_gamma   90.00
#
_symmetry.space_group_name_H-M   'P 1'
#
loop_
_entity.id
_entity.type
_entity.pdbx_description
1 polymer ?
#
loop_
_entity_poly.entity_id
_entity_poly.type
_entity_poly.pdbx_seq_one_letter_code
_entity_poly.pdbx_strand_id
1 'polypeptide(L)'
;MSETVVIIALLLPLAVIITYYDVRYRRIPNPFVLATLTSGLAINSIFGGLAGLYGSLGGCALAFVLMFMLHIFGAMGAGDVKLFAAIGAVTGAPLVLPTFLVVILTGGLLALVSIVRAGVVITTMQRVLQILVGMLPGWEMPRFAVPADRRHTIPYGVAITVGSIISTAIFRA
;
A
#
# COMPACT_ATOMS: atom_id res chain seq x y z
N MET A 1 21.82 -5.76 18.33
CA MET A 1 21.15 -4.81 17.40
C MET A 1 19.67 -5.13 17.45
N SER A 2 18.82 -4.16 17.76
CA SER A 2 17.37 -4.40 17.87
C SER A 2 16.83 -4.85 16.52
N GLU A 3 15.94 -5.84 16.53
CA GLU A 3 15.23 -6.36 15.36
C GLU A 3 14.66 -5.23 14.46
N THR A 4 14.19 -4.16 15.09
CA THR A 4 13.70 -2.93 14.45
C THR A 4 14.74 -2.29 13.52
N VAL A 5 16.02 -2.23 13.92
CA VAL A 5 17.09 -1.63 13.10
C VAL A 5 17.35 -2.47 11.86
N VAL A 6 17.30 -3.81 11.98
CA VAL A 6 17.49 -4.73 10.85
C VAL A 6 16.35 -4.58 9.84
N ILE A 7 15.10 -4.48 10.34
CA ILE A 7 13.91 -4.28 9.51
C ILE A 7 13.96 -2.94 8.77
N ILE A 8 14.33 -1.85 9.46
CA ILE A 8 14.45 -0.53 8.82
C ILE A 8 15.57 -0.53 7.77
N ALA A 9 16.73 -1.12 8.09
CA ALA A 9 17.85 -1.21 7.16
C ALA A 9 17.51 -2.01 5.88
N LEU A 10 16.61 -2.99 5.99
CA LEU A 10 16.07 -3.74 4.85
C LEU A 10 15.02 -2.92 4.07
N LEU A 11 14.06 -2.31 4.78
CA LEU A 11 12.93 -1.61 4.15
C LEU A 11 13.35 -0.33 3.43
N LEU A 12 14.38 0.37 3.90
CA LEU A 12 14.81 1.66 3.35
C LEU A 12 15.31 1.55 1.88
N PRO A 13 16.25 0.67 1.51
CA PRO A 13 16.65 0.50 0.11
C PRO A 13 15.52 -0.06 -0.76
N LEU A 14 14.72 -0.99 -0.24
CA LEU A 14 13.54 -1.52 -0.93
C LEU A 14 12.51 -0.44 -1.21
N ALA A 15 12.26 0.45 -0.25
CA ALA A 15 11.36 1.58 -0.39
C ALA A 15 11.80 2.49 -1.53
N VAL A 16 13.09 2.84 -1.60
CA VAL A 16 13.62 3.68 -2.69
C VAL A 16 13.43 3.01 -4.05
N ILE A 17 13.73 1.72 -4.16
CA ILE A 17 13.58 0.97 -5.41
C ILE A 17 12.11 0.87 -5.81
N ILE A 18 11.24 0.45 -4.90
CA ILE A 18 9.80 0.31 -5.14
C ILE A 18 9.19 1.66 -5.49
N THR A 19 9.51 2.73 -4.76
CA THR A 19 9.10 4.10 -5.09
C THR A 19 9.60 4.52 -6.46
N TYR A 20 10.84 4.22 -6.82
CA TYR A 20 11.37 4.52 -8.15
C TYR A 20 10.60 3.79 -9.24
N TYR A 21 10.38 2.48 -9.10
CA TYR A 21 9.64 1.68 -10.08
C TYR A 21 8.16 2.07 -10.16
N ASP A 22 7.54 2.40 -9.02
CA ASP A 22 6.15 2.81 -8.95
C ASP A 22 5.93 4.20 -9.57
N VAL A 23 6.85 5.15 -9.34
CA VAL A 23 6.80 6.49 -9.95
C VAL A 23 7.15 6.43 -11.45
N ARG A 24 8.19 5.68 -11.83
CA ARG A 24 8.72 5.67 -13.21
C ARG A 24 7.96 4.74 -14.14
N TYR A 25 7.64 3.53 -13.68
CA TYR A 25 7.07 2.46 -14.50
C TYR A 25 5.63 2.10 -14.11
N ARG A 26 5.07 2.68 -13.04
CA ARG A 26 3.71 2.38 -12.55
C ARG A 26 3.46 0.89 -12.36
N ARG A 27 4.52 0.14 -12.06
CA ARG A 27 4.50 -1.31 -11.88
C ARG A 27 5.41 -1.64 -10.73
N ILE A 28 4.87 -2.37 -9.75
CA ILE A 28 5.65 -2.94 -8.67
C ILE A 28 6.23 -4.27 -9.18
N PRO A 29 7.56 -4.38 -9.37
CA PRO A 29 8.18 -5.62 -9.81
C PRO A 29 8.03 -6.73 -8.75
N ASN A 30 7.39 -7.85 -9.14
CA ASN A 30 7.18 -9.02 -8.27
C ASN A 30 8.45 -9.56 -7.58
N PRO A 31 9.65 -9.55 -8.21
CA PRO A 31 10.87 -10.02 -7.55
C PRO A 31 11.20 -9.28 -6.25
N PHE A 32 10.97 -7.97 -6.20
CA PHE A 32 11.24 -7.19 -4.99
C PHE A 32 10.22 -7.46 -3.89
N VAL A 33 8.96 -7.68 -4.26
CA VAL A 33 7.92 -8.10 -3.32
C VAL A 33 8.27 -9.46 -2.70
N LEU A 34 8.73 -10.40 -3.53
CA LEU A 34 9.18 -11.71 -3.08
C LEU A 34 10.42 -11.61 -2.18
N ALA A 35 11.37 -10.73 -2.53
CA ALA A 35 12.54 -10.45 -1.70
C ALA A 35 12.14 -9.90 -0.32
N THR A 36 11.21 -8.94 -0.26
CA THR A 36 10.67 -8.41 1.01
C THR A 36 9.99 -9.51 1.83
N LEU A 37 9.19 -10.36 1.19
CA LEU A 37 8.48 -11.44 1.89
C LEU A 37 9.43 -12.49 2.47
N THR A 38 10.39 -12.95 1.66
CA THR A 38 11.37 -13.97 2.08
C THR A 38 12.32 -13.45 3.14
N SER A 39 12.77 -12.20 3.02
CA SER A 39 13.60 -11.53 4.03
C SER A 39 12.84 -11.31 5.34
N GLY A 40 11.55 -10.92 5.30
CA GLY A 40 10.70 -10.79 6.49
C GLY A 40 10.52 -12.11 7.24
N LEU A 41 10.23 -13.20 6.51
CA LEU A 41 10.17 -14.55 7.07
C LEU A 41 11.50 -14.96 7.71
N ALA A 42 12.62 -14.71 7.03
CA ALA A 42 13.95 -15.04 7.55
C ALA A 42 14.28 -14.26 8.82
N ILE A 43 14.07 -12.94 8.84
CA ILE A 43 14.33 -12.08 10.01
C ILE A 43 13.48 -12.53 11.20
N ASN A 44 12.16 -12.63 11.04
CA ASN A 44 11.29 -13.03 12.14
C ASN A 44 11.55 -14.48 12.60
N SER A 45 12.00 -15.38 11.71
CA SER A 45 12.41 -16.73 12.10
C SER A 45 13.72 -16.74 12.89
N ILE A 46 14.67 -15.88 12.55
CA ILE A 46 15.96 -15.77 13.25
C ILE A 46 15.77 -15.17 14.65
N PHE A 47 14.93 -14.14 14.79
CA PHE A 47 14.69 -13.45 16.06
C PHE A 47 13.63 -14.12 16.95
N GLY A 48 12.58 -14.69 16.35
CA GLY A 48 11.43 -15.26 17.07
C GLY A 48 11.25 -16.78 16.92
N GLY A 49 12.16 -17.48 16.23
CA GLY A 49 12.07 -18.92 15.99
C GLY A 49 10.78 -19.31 15.26
N LEU A 50 10.21 -20.46 15.66
CA LEU A 50 8.94 -20.95 15.10
C LEU A 50 7.77 -19.98 15.37
N ALA A 51 7.73 -19.35 16.54
CA ALA A 51 6.67 -18.38 16.86
C ALA A 51 6.73 -17.14 15.95
N GLY A 52 7.93 -16.66 15.62
CA GLY A 52 8.14 -15.56 14.67
C GLY A 52 7.75 -15.93 13.24
N LEU A 53 7.96 -17.18 12.82
CA LEU A 53 7.49 -17.69 11.52
C LEU A 53 5.96 -17.66 11.44
N TYR A 54 5.27 -18.19 12.46
CA TYR A 54 3.79 -18.14 12.52
C TYR A 54 3.26 -16.70 12.58
N GLY A 55 3.94 -15.81 13.33
CA GLY A 55 3.61 -14.39 13.37
C GLY A 55 3.77 -13.69 12.02
N SER A 56 4.78 -14.07 11.23
CA SER A 56 5.01 -13.55 9.87
C SER A 56 3.99 -14.07 8.87
N LEU A 57 3.68 -15.37 8.92
CA LEU A 57 2.64 -15.97 8.08
C LEU A 57 1.27 -15.37 8.40
N GLY A 58 0.94 -15.24 9.68
CA GLY A 58 -0.28 -14.58 10.14
C GLY A 58 -0.34 -13.11 9.70
N GLY A 59 0.77 -12.39 9.81
CA GLY A 59 0.86 -11.00 9.35
C GLY A 59 0.71 -10.86 7.83
N CYS A 60 1.36 -11.73 7.06
CA CYS A 60 1.21 -11.79 5.61
C CYS A 60 -0.25 -12.06 5.21
N ALA A 61 -0.89 -13.05 5.83
CA ALA A 61 -2.28 -13.40 5.54
C ALA A 61 -3.24 -12.28 5.90
N LEU A 62 -3.11 -11.67 7.09
CA LEU A 62 -3.92 -10.54 7.52
C LEU A 62 -3.78 -9.34 6.57
N ALA A 63 -2.54 -8.96 6.26
CA ALA A 63 -2.25 -7.85 5.36
C ALA A 63 -2.80 -8.10 3.95
N PHE A 64 -2.67 -9.34 3.45
CA PHE A 64 -3.25 -9.75 2.18
C PHE A 64 -4.76 -9.64 2.18
N VAL A 65 -5.46 -10.19 3.17
CA VAL A 65 -6.93 -10.16 3.25
C VAL A 65 -7.46 -8.73 3.32
N LEU A 66 -6.85 -7.88 4.15
CA LEU A 66 -7.22 -6.46 4.29
C LEU A 66 -7.13 -5.72 2.95
N MET A 67 -5.99 -5.81 2.27
CA MET A 67 -5.79 -5.13 0.99
C MET A 67 -6.55 -5.79 -0.16
N PHE A 68 -6.74 -7.11 -0.13
CA PHE A 68 -7.52 -7.83 -1.12
C PHE A 68 -8.99 -7.40 -1.08
N MET A 69 -9.54 -7.16 0.11
CA MET A 69 -10.89 -6.60 0.26
C MET A 69 -11.00 -5.24 -0.46
N LEU A 70 -10.03 -4.34 -0.26
CA LEU A 70 -9.96 -3.05 -0.96
C LEU A 70 -9.76 -3.19 -2.48
N HIS A 71 -9.03 -4.23 -2.92
CA HIS A 71 -8.83 -4.53 -4.33
C HIS A 71 -10.13 -4.94 -5.02
N ILE A 72 -10.99 -5.74 -4.35
CA ILE A 72 -12.30 -6.12 -4.88
C ILE A 72 -13.20 -4.89 -5.09
N PHE A 73 -13.12 -3.90 -4.19
CA PHE A 73 -13.82 -2.61 -4.36
C PHE A 73 -13.21 -1.72 -5.46
N GLY A 74 -12.15 -2.16 -6.14
CA GLY A 74 -11.48 -1.41 -7.21
C GLY A 74 -10.66 -0.22 -6.72
N ALA A 75 -10.39 -0.11 -5.41
CA ALA A 75 -9.68 1.02 -4.83
C ALA A 75 -8.17 1.01 -5.14
N MET A 76 -7.59 -0.17 -5.40
CA MET A 76 -6.14 -0.36 -5.49
C MET A 76 -5.73 -1.47 -6.46
N GLY A 77 -4.50 -1.47 -6.95
CA GLY A 77 -3.98 -2.48 -7.87
C GLY A 77 -3.53 -3.77 -7.18
N ALA A 78 -3.54 -4.89 -7.91
CA ALA A 78 -3.09 -6.18 -7.39
C ALA A 78 -1.59 -6.20 -7.00
N GLY A 79 -0.78 -5.26 -7.53
CA GLY A 79 0.62 -5.10 -7.13
C GLY A 79 0.77 -4.58 -5.71
N ASP A 80 -0.06 -3.60 -5.35
CA ASP A 80 -0.03 -2.95 -4.03
C ASP A 80 -0.47 -3.93 -2.93
N VAL A 81 -1.46 -4.78 -3.21
CA VAL A 81 -1.90 -5.86 -2.32
C VAL A 81 -0.75 -6.80 -1.98
N LYS A 82 0.03 -7.22 -2.99
CA LYS A 82 1.16 -8.13 -2.79
C LYS A 82 2.28 -7.46 -2.00
N LEU A 83 2.54 -6.18 -2.27
CA LEU A 83 3.55 -5.41 -1.55
C LEU A 83 3.19 -5.28 -0.07
N PHE A 84 1.94 -4.93 0.23
CA PHE A 84 1.48 -4.80 1.61
C PHE A 84 1.47 -6.15 2.34
N ALA A 85 1.13 -7.24 1.65
CA ALA A 85 1.26 -8.60 2.19
C ALA A 85 2.71 -8.94 2.57
N ALA A 86 3.67 -8.61 1.71
CA ALA A 86 5.09 -8.79 2.01
C ALA A 86 5.55 -7.94 3.20
N ILE A 87 5.06 -6.71 3.34
CA ILE A 87 5.33 -5.87 4.51
C ILE A 87 4.71 -6.47 5.77
N GLY A 88 3.50 -7.03 5.70
CA GLY A 88 2.87 -7.75 6.80
C GLY A 88 3.68 -8.98 7.25
N ALA A 89 4.41 -9.62 6.34
CA ALA A 89 5.35 -10.69 6.68
C ALA A 89 6.59 -10.19 7.43
N VAL A 90 7.03 -8.95 7.17
CA VAL A 90 8.17 -8.31 7.84
C VAL A 90 7.77 -7.76 9.21
N THR A 91 6.63 -7.07 9.29
CA THR A 91 6.17 -6.43 10.52
C THR A 91 5.52 -7.41 11.49
N GLY A 92 4.96 -8.50 10.99
CA GLY A 92 4.27 -9.52 11.77
C GLY A 92 2.84 -9.12 12.15
N ALA A 93 2.01 -10.11 12.46
CA ALA A 93 0.57 -9.95 12.75
C ALA A 93 0.17 -8.76 13.65
N PRO A 94 0.82 -8.49 14.81
CA PRO A 94 0.36 -7.42 15.70
C PRO A 94 0.51 -6.02 15.10
N LEU A 95 1.46 -5.82 14.19
CA LEU A 95 1.78 -4.52 13.60
C LEU A 95 1.07 -4.27 12.26
N VAL A 96 0.32 -5.26 11.73
CA VAL A 96 -0.39 -5.13 10.44
C VAL A 96 -1.52 -4.10 10.50
N LEU A 97 -2.33 -4.10 11.55
CA LEU A 97 -3.42 -3.14 11.71
C LEU A 97 -2.92 -1.69 11.82
N PRO A 98 -1.96 -1.36 12.70
CA PRO A 98 -1.46 0.01 12.78
C PRO A 98 -0.73 0.44 11.49
N THR A 99 0.05 -0.45 10.85
CA THR A 99 0.66 -0.15 9.55
C THR A 99 -0.40 0.14 8.49
N PHE A 100 -1.48 -0.64 8.44
CA PHE A 100 -2.58 -0.44 7.50
C PHE A 100 -3.23 0.94 7.66
N LEU A 101 -3.51 1.36 8.90
CA LEU A 101 -4.07 2.68 9.17
C LEU A 101 -3.12 3.81 8.73
N VAL A 102 -1.82 3.69 9.02
CA VAL A 102 -0.82 4.67 8.60
C VAL A 102 -0.70 4.71 7.07
N VAL A 103 -0.78 3.56 6.40
CA VAL A 103 -0.77 3.47 4.93
C VAL A 103 -2.01 4.12 4.32
N ILE A 104 -3.19 3.92 4.91
CA ILE A 104 -4.42 4.61 4.44
C ILE A 104 -4.27 6.12 4.60
N LEU A 105 -3.77 6.60 5.75
CA LEU A 105 -3.59 8.03 6.01
C LEU A 105 -2.57 8.65 5.04
N THR A 106 -1.42 8.01 4.84
CA THR A 106 -0.38 8.48 3.91
C THR A 106 -0.84 8.40 2.46
N GLY A 107 -1.59 7.37 2.08
CA GLY A 107 -2.20 7.24 0.75
C GLY A 107 -3.26 8.31 0.50
N GLY A 108 -4.11 8.61 1.49
CA GLY A 108 -5.07 9.70 1.44
C GLY A 108 -4.40 11.07 1.32
N LEU A 109 -3.31 11.30 2.05
CA LEU A 109 -2.51 12.52 1.93
C LEU A 109 -1.87 12.66 0.55
N LEU A 110 -1.30 11.58 0.00
CA LEU A 110 -0.77 11.57 -1.37
C LEU A 110 -1.84 11.85 -2.42
N ALA A 111 -3.04 11.29 -2.25
CA ALA A 111 -4.18 11.60 -3.10
C ALA A 111 -4.54 13.09 -3.03
N LEU A 112 -4.64 13.66 -1.83
CA LEU A 112 -4.93 15.08 -1.62
C LEU A 112 -3.87 15.98 -2.28
N VAL A 113 -2.58 15.71 -2.04
CA VAL A 113 -1.48 16.46 -2.65
C VAL A 113 -1.48 16.33 -4.17
N SER A 114 -1.80 15.15 -4.71
CA SER A 114 -1.88 14.94 -6.16
C SER A 114 -3.00 15.76 -6.80
N ILE A 115 -4.17 15.85 -6.15
CA ILE A 115 -5.32 16.63 -6.61
C ILE A 115 -4.99 18.13 -6.60
N VAL A 116 -4.36 18.61 -5.52
CA VAL A 116 -3.94 20.01 -5.40
C VAL A 116 -2.89 20.37 -6.44
N ARG A 117 -1.86 19.53 -6.63
CA ARG A 117 -0.78 19.79 -7.61
C ARG A 117 -1.24 19.71 -9.06
N ALA A 118 -2.20 18.86 -9.37
CA ALA A 118 -2.69 18.72 -10.74
C ALA A 118 -3.62 19.88 -11.16
N GLY A 119 -4.06 20.74 -10.23
CA GLY A 119 -4.97 21.86 -10.54
C GLY A 119 -6.38 21.42 -10.99
N VAL A 120 -6.65 20.12 -11.04
CA VAL A 120 -7.92 19.49 -11.46
C VAL A 120 -8.87 19.22 -10.29
N VAL A 121 -8.79 20.06 -9.25
CA VAL A 121 -9.72 20.03 -8.09
C VAL A 121 -11.16 20.12 -8.59
N ILE A 122 -11.44 21.04 -9.52
CA ILE A 122 -12.78 21.30 -10.06
C ILE A 122 -13.27 20.13 -10.92
N THR A 123 -12.44 19.52 -11.75
CA THR A 123 -12.87 18.39 -12.61
C THR A 123 -13.07 17.10 -11.84
N THR A 124 -12.33 16.90 -10.75
CA THR A 124 -12.53 15.75 -9.85
C THR A 124 -13.82 15.91 -9.06
N MET A 125 -14.07 17.12 -8.55
CA MET A 125 -15.30 17.47 -7.84
C MET A 125 -16.53 17.38 -8.75
N GLN A 126 -16.41 17.77 -10.04
CA GLN A 126 -17.46 17.57 -11.05
C GLN A 126 -17.74 16.09 -11.34
N ARG A 127 -16.72 15.22 -11.39
CA ARG A 127 -16.92 13.77 -11.57
C ARG A 127 -17.60 13.13 -10.36
N VAL A 128 -17.19 13.50 -9.15
CA VAL A 128 -17.84 13.04 -7.91
C VAL A 128 -19.29 13.53 -7.83
N LEU A 129 -19.53 14.80 -8.19
CA LEU A 129 -20.88 15.37 -8.25
C LEU A 129 -21.75 14.66 -9.30
N GLN A 130 -21.21 14.35 -10.48
CA GLN A 130 -21.91 13.59 -11.54
C GLN A 130 -22.23 12.15 -11.12
N ILE A 131 -21.38 11.50 -10.31
CA ILE A 131 -21.70 10.20 -9.71
C ILE A 131 -22.83 10.33 -8.69
N LEU A 132 -22.76 11.32 -7.79
CA LEU A 132 -23.81 11.61 -6.80
C LEU A 132 -25.15 11.93 -7.45
N VAL A 133 -25.16 12.74 -8.51
CA VAL A 133 -26.37 13.10 -9.26
C VAL A 133 -26.89 11.91 -10.07
N GLY A 134 -26.00 11.05 -10.61
CA GLY A 134 -26.37 9.81 -11.28
C GLY A 134 -26.90 8.69 -10.36
N MET A 135 -26.77 8.84 -9.04
CA MET A 135 -27.39 7.93 -8.05
C MET A 135 -28.84 8.31 -7.70
N LEU A 136 -29.36 9.45 -8.21
CA LEU A 136 -30.78 9.79 -8.08
C LEU A 136 -31.64 8.97 -9.06
N PRO A 137 -32.89 8.64 -8.71
CA PRO A 137 -33.76 7.82 -9.56
C PRO A 137 -34.11 8.60 -10.84
N GLY A 138 -33.75 8.06 -12.01
CA GLY A 138 -34.16 8.59 -13.31
C GLY A 138 -33.05 9.22 -14.16
N TRP A 139 -31.79 9.21 -13.71
CA TRP A 139 -30.65 9.68 -14.52
C TRP A 139 -29.75 8.51 -14.95
N GLU A 140 -29.32 8.52 -16.21
CA GLU A 140 -28.37 7.53 -16.73
C GLU A 140 -27.00 7.75 -16.08
N MET A 141 -26.44 6.70 -15.46
CA MET A 141 -25.07 6.74 -14.92
C MET A 141 -24.11 7.20 -16.02
N PRO A 142 -23.40 8.33 -15.85
CA PRO A 142 -22.38 8.74 -16.80
C PRO A 142 -21.31 7.67 -16.84
N ARG A 143 -21.23 6.92 -17.94
CA ARG A 143 -20.12 5.99 -18.18
C ARG A 143 -18.87 6.82 -18.46
N PHE A 144 -18.17 7.22 -17.40
CA PHE A 144 -16.82 7.73 -17.56
C PHE A 144 -16.00 6.62 -18.22
N ALA A 145 -15.58 6.83 -19.46
CA ALA A 145 -14.56 6.01 -20.06
C ALA A 145 -13.38 6.01 -19.09
N VAL A 146 -13.09 4.86 -18.46
CA VAL A 146 -11.88 4.67 -17.68
C VAL A 146 -10.76 5.11 -18.63
N PRO A 147 -10.05 6.21 -18.36
CA PRO A 147 -9.01 6.66 -19.27
C PRO A 147 -8.06 5.49 -19.46
N ALA A 148 -7.94 4.99 -20.70
CA ALA A 148 -7.04 3.89 -21.02
C ALA A 148 -5.58 4.25 -20.64
N ASP A 149 -5.32 5.53 -20.43
CA ASP A 149 -4.04 6.07 -20.01
C ASP A 149 -3.86 5.99 -18.47
N ARG A 150 -3.22 4.91 -18.03
CA ARG A 150 -2.73 4.65 -16.65
C ARG A 150 -1.71 5.69 -16.13
N ARG A 151 -1.47 6.80 -16.84
CA ARG A 151 -0.50 7.84 -16.46
C ARG A 151 -0.90 8.65 -15.23
N HIS A 152 -2.19 8.71 -14.90
CA HIS A 152 -2.73 9.45 -13.75
C HIS A 152 -3.04 8.59 -12.51
N THR A 153 -2.58 7.33 -12.46
CA THR A 153 -2.72 6.51 -11.25
C THR A 153 -1.74 7.00 -10.18
N ILE A 154 -2.23 7.25 -8.96
CA ILE A 154 -1.40 7.70 -7.84
C ILE A 154 -0.39 6.57 -7.50
N PRO A 155 0.91 6.87 -7.32
CA PRO A 155 1.90 5.85 -6.96
C PRO A 155 1.65 5.42 -5.50
N TYR A 156 0.79 4.42 -5.32
CA TYR A 156 0.37 3.94 -4.01
C TYR A 156 1.46 3.13 -3.32
N GLY A 157 2.43 2.60 -4.08
CA GLY A 157 3.63 1.97 -3.54
C GLY A 157 4.44 2.92 -2.65
N VAL A 158 4.41 4.23 -2.91
CA VAL A 158 5.05 5.25 -2.04
C VAL A 158 4.34 5.35 -0.70
N ALA A 159 3.00 5.35 -0.69
CA ALA A 159 2.22 5.38 0.56
C ALA A 159 2.53 4.14 1.41
N ILE A 160 2.58 2.98 0.76
CA ILE A 160 2.86 1.70 1.41
C ILE A 160 4.26 1.68 2.02
N THR A 161 5.29 2.06 1.26
CA THR A 161 6.68 2.00 1.75
C THR A 161 6.93 3.03 2.85
N VAL A 162 6.53 4.29 2.64
CA VAL A 162 6.69 5.38 3.63
C VAL A 162 5.87 5.08 4.88
N GLY A 163 4.60 4.68 4.72
CA GLY A 163 3.73 4.34 5.83
C GLY A 163 4.25 3.15 6.66
N SER A 164 4.84 2.15 6.00
CA SER A 164 5.46 1.01 6.69
C SER A 164 6.69 1.42 7.53
N ILE A 165 7.55 2.31 7.00
CA ILE A 165 8.73 2.79 7.73
C ILE A 165 8.30 3.62 8.95
N ILE A 166 7.36 4.55 8.76
CA ILE A 166 6.84 5.39 9.84
C ILE A 166 6.19 4.53 10.92
N SER A 167 5.32 3.59 10.53
CA SER A 167 4.63 2.74 11.51
C SER A 167 5.61 1.83 12.26
N THR A 168 6.62 1.27 11.58
CA THR A 168 7.64 0.45 12.26
C THR A 168 8.49 1.30 13.21
N ALA A 169 8.78 2.55 12.87
CA ALA A 169 9.52 3.46 13.73
C ALA A 169 8.70 3.94 14.94
N ILE A 170 7.37 4.02 14.84
CA ILE A 170 6.50 4.51 15.93
C ILE A 170 6.06 3.37 16.86
N PHE A 171 5.62 2.24 16.30
CA PHE A 171 4.96 1.18 17.08
C PHE A 171 5.92 0.08 17.56
N ARG A 172 7.18 0.09 17.09
CA ARG A 172 8.20 -0.91 17.43
C ARG A 172 9.47 -0.28 18.05
N ALA A 173 9.39 1.01 18.42
CA ALA A 173 10.39 1.76 19.19
C ALA A 173 10.02 1.77 20.67
#